data_AF-A0A5J4SK06-F1
#
_entry.id   AF-A0A5J4SK06-F1
#
_cell.length_a   1.000
_cell.length_b   1.000
_cell.length_c   1.000
_cell.angle_alpha   90.00
_cell.angle_beta   90.00
_cell.angle_gamma   90.00
#
_symmetry.space_group_name_H-M   'P 1'
#
loop_
_entity.id
_entity.type
_entity.pdbx_description
1 polymer ?
#
loop_
_entity_poly.entity_id
_entity_poly.type
_entity_poly.pdbx_seq_one_letter_code
_entity_poly.pdbx_strand_id
1 'polypeptide(L)'
;MRVANSDKWLEYLVKWLVGVVANALHDVGCQNHTCLVLTGEQGRFKTTWLDHLCPRSLQSYLFTGKIDPQNKDVLTLIAEYLFINIDDQLKALNKRDENELKNLITTPAVKYRRPYDVYIEEYSHLASFMASVNGNDFLTDPTGSRRFLPFEVISIDMESAKAVNMDNVFSEILWLYEHEFCYWFNDAGIEELHAGSRRFHVQTINLSSTKKRE
;
A
#
# COMPACT_ATOMS: atom_id res chain seq x y z
N MET A 1 -13.90 3.73 -11.04
CA MET A 1 -12.89 4.78 -10.74
C MET A 1 -12.17 5.15 -12.02
N ARG A 2 -11.78 6.42 -12.20
CA ARG A 2 -10.92 6.87 -13.29
C ARG A 2 -9.56 7.31 -12.74
N VAL A 3 -8.49 6.76 -13.29
CA VAL A 3 -7.10 7.10 -12.95
C VAL A 3 -6.35 7.53 -14.21
N ALA A 4 -5.24 8.27 -14.05
CA ALA A 4 -4.43 8.76 -15.16
C ALA A 4 -3.85 7.63 -16.04
N ASN A 5 -3.43 6.52 -15.44
CA ASN A 5 -2.90 5.33 -16.13
C ASN A 5 -3.95 4.21 -16.17
N SER A 6 -5.05 4.43 -16.89
CA SER A 6 -6.19 3.48 -16.94
C SER A 6 -5.80 2.09 -17.42
N ASP A 7 -4.84 2.01 -18.35
CA ASP A 7 -4.50 0.77 -19.06
C ASP A 7 -3.83 -0.26 -18.14
N LYS A 8 -3.16 0.21 -17.08
CA LYS A 8 -2.48 -0.64 -16.08
C LYS A 8 -3.27 -0.82 -14.80
N TRP A 9 -4.26 0.03 -14.55
CA TRP A 9 -4.99 0.07 -13.29
C TRP A 9 -5.60 -1.28 -12.91
N LEU A 10 -6.39 -1.86 -13.80
CA LEU A 10 -7.11 -3.11 -13.51
C LEU A 10 -6.13 -4.27 -13.31
N GLU A 11 -5.13 -4.39 -14.18
CA GLU A 11 -4.10 -5.42 -14.07
C GLU A 11 -3.40 -5.38 -12.71
N TYR A 12 -2.98 -4.20 -12.27
CA TYR A 12 -2.21 -4.04 -11.03
C TYR A 12 -3.09 -4.19 -9.80
N LEU A 13 -4.33 -3.70 -9.86
CA LEU A 13 -5.30 -3.93 -8.79
C LEU A 13 -5.57 -5.43 -8.60
N VAL A 14 -5.81 -6.16 -9.69
CA VAL A 14 -6.05 -7.62 -9.63
C VAL A 14 -4.83 -8.35 -9.08
N LYS A 15 -3.62 -8.06 -9.60
CA LYS A 15 -2.37 -8.64 -9.07
C LYS A 15 -2.20 -8.34 -7.58
N TRP A 16 -2.42 -7.10 -7.17
CA TRP A 16 -2.31 -6.72 -5.76
C TRP A 16 -3.33 -7.47 -4.89
N LEU A 17 -4.59 -7.58 -5.32
CA LEU A 17 -5.63 -8.33 -4.60
C LEU A 17 -5.33 -9.83 -4.52
N VAL A 18 -4.80 -10.45 -5.58
CA VAL A 18 -4.32 -11.83 -5.53
C VAL A 18 -3.17 -11.96 -4.52
N GLY A 19 -2.27 -10.97 -4.47
CA GLY A 19 -1.24 -10.86 -3.44
C GLY A 19 -1.80 -10.80 -2.02
N VAL A 20 -2.89 -10.05 -1.80
CA VAL A 20 -3.59 -10.00 -0.49
C VAL A 20 -4.08 -11.38 -0.09
N VAL A 21 -4.75 -12.10 -0.99
CA VAL A 21 -5.27 -13.45 -0.72
C VAL A 21 -4.12 -14.43 -0.46
N ALA A 22 -3.08 -14.40 -1.28
CA ALA A 22 -1.88 -15.22 -1.06
C ALA A 22 -1.26 -14.95 0.32
N ASN A 23 -1.16 -13.69 0.72
CA ASN A 23 -0.58 -13.30 2.01
C ASN A 23 -1.46 -13.71 3.20
N ALA A 24 -2.79 -13.70 3.03
CA ALA A 24 -3.72 -14.11 4.07
C ALA A 24 -3.80 -15.64 4.25
N LEU A 25 -3.56 -16.42 3.19
CA LEU A 25 -3.66 -17.87 3.21
C LEU A 25 -2.35 -18.59 3.51
N HIS A 26 -1.21 -17.90 3.40
CA HIS A 26 0.10 -18.44 3.74
C HIS A 26 0.62 -17.88 5.05
N ASP A 27 0.93 -18.78 5.98
CA ASP A 27 1.52 -18.46 7.28
C ASP A 27 3.05 -18.34 7.24
N VAL A 28 3.68 -18.64 6.10
CA VAL A 28 5.13 -18.56 5.92
C VAL A 28 5.53 -17.44 4.97
N GLY A 29 6.32 -16.51 5.51
CA GLY A 29 6.89 -15.40 4.75
C GLY A 29 5.89 -14.28 4.47
N CYS A 30 6.32 -13.33 3.63
CA CYS A 30 5.48 -12.28 3.08
C CYS A 30 5.24 -12.59 1.60
N GLN A 31 3.98 -12.58 1.17
CA GLN A 31 3.61 -12.84 -0.22
C GLN A 31 3.30 -11.54 -0.95
N ASN A 32 2.76 -10.53 -0.25
CA ASN A 32 2.44 -9.23 -0.83
C ASN A 32 3.49 -8.16 -0.48
N HIS A 33 4.51 -8.06 -1.32
CA HIS A 33 5.60 -7.10 -1.15
C HIS A 33 5.28 -5.67 -1.63
N THR A 34 4.02 -5.37 -1.92
CA THR A 34 3.62 -4.11 -2.56
C THR A 34 2.49 -3.40 -1.82
N CYS A 35 2.53 -2.08 -1.86
CA CYS A 35 1.57 -1.16 -1.27
C CYS A 35 0.82 -0.43 -2.39
N LEU A 36 -0.50 -0.58 -2.44
CA LEU A 36 -1.33 0.14 -3.40
C LEU A 36 -1.47 1.60 -2.95
N VAL A 37 -1.11 2.57 -3.80
CA VAL A 37 -1.16 3.99 -3.43
C VAL A 37 -2.09 4.78 -4.35
N LEU A 38 -3.12 5.39 -3.77
CA LEU A 38 -3.96 6.36 -4.46
C LEU A 38 -3.50 7.79 -4.17
N THR A 39 -3.17 8.51 -5.23
CA THR A 39 -2.68 9.88 -5.18
C THR A 39 -3.60 10.81 -5.98
N GLY A 40 -3.42 12.12 -5.87
CA GLY A 40 -4.24 13.16 -6.50
C GLY A 40 -4.77 14.18 -5.50
N GLU A 41 -5.74 14.98 -5.92
CA GLU A 41 -6.29 16.07 -5.11
C GLU A 41 -6.97 15.58 -3.82
N GLN A 42 -7.04 16.47 -2.83
CA GLN A 42 -7.80 16.24 -1.61
C GLN A 42 -9.31 16.15 -1.91
N GLY A 43 -10.04 15.40 -1.08
CA GLY A 43 -11.51 15.30 -1.20
C GLY A 43 -12.01 14.39 -2.32
N ARG A 44 -11.14 13.55 -2.89
CA ARG A 44 -11.49 12.59 -3.97
C ARG A 44 -11.96 11.22 -3.47
N PHE A 45 -12.32 11.07 -2.19
CA PHE A 45 -12.77 9.81 -1.56
C PHE A 45 -11.76 8.65 -1.62
N LYS A 46 -10.45 8.92 -1.81
CA LYS A 46 -9.39 7.91 -1.97
C LYS A 46 -9.35 6.92 -0.80
N THR A 47 -9.26 7.44 0.43
CA THR A 47 -9.22 6.64 1.66
C THR A 47 -10.46 5.77 1.78
N THR A 48 -11.65 6.36 1.60
CA THR A 48 -12.94 5.65 1.67
C THR A 48 -13.08 4.57 0.59
N TRP A 49 -12.56 4.81 -0.61
CA TRP A 49 -12.58 3.83 -1.68
C TRP A 49 -11.66 2.64 -1.37
N LEU A 50 -10.49 2.89 -0.79
CA LEU A 50 -9.58 1.85 -0.31
C LEU A 50 -10.20 1.03 0.83
N ASP A 51 -10.82 1.69 1.81
CA ASP A 51 -11.56 1.00 2.89
C ASP A 51 -12.68 0.11 2.35
N HIS A 52 -13.28 0.53 1.22
CA HIS A 52 -14.35 -0.22 0.57
C HIS A 52 -13.86 -1.49 -0.14
N LEU A 53 -12.56 -1.65 -0.39
CA LEU A 53 -12.00 -2.93 -0.84
C LEU A 53 -12.13 -4.00 0.24
N CYS A 54 -12.18 -3.63 1.52
CA CYS A 54 -12.35 -4.61 2.59
C CYS A 54 -13.79 -5.16 2.61
N PRO A 55 -13.99 -6.49 2.47
CA PRO A 55 -15.29 -7.12 2.61
C PRO A 55 -15.96 -6.75 3.94
N ARG A 56 -17.28 -6.61 3.94
CA ARG A 56 -18.02 -6.11 5.11
C ARG A 56 -17.83 -6.99 6.35
N SER A 57 -17.71 -8.30 6.15
CA SER A 57 -17.45 -9.30 7.18
C SER A 57 -16.06 -9.18 7.81
N LEU A 58 -15.09 -8.57 7.11
CA LEU A 58 -13.71 -8.44 7.53
C LEU A 58 -13.34 -7.01 7.96
N GLN A 59 -14.31 -6.12 8.10
CA GLN A 59 -14.06 -4.71 8.44
C GLN A 59 -13.37 -4.52 9.80
N SER A 60 -13.49 -5.47 10.74
CA SER A 60 -12.73 -5.45 12.00
C SER A 60 -11.23 -5.66 11.81
N TYR A 61 -10.81 -6.16 10.65
CA TYR A 61 -9.41 -6.41 10.27
C TYR A 61 -8.87 -5.35 9.31
N LEU A 62 -9.55 -4.21 9.18
CA LEU A 62 -9.08 -3.03 8.48
C LEU A 62 -8.65 -1.96 9.50
N PHE A 63 -7.39 -1.52 9.39
CA PHE A 63 -6.91 -0.33 10.08
C PHE A 63 -6.82 0.82 9.08
N THR A 64 -7.37 1.99 9.44
CA THR A 64 -7.26 3.20 8.62
C THR A 64 -6.76 4.35 9.48
N GLY A 65 -5.64 4.94 9.09
CA GLY A 65 -5.07 6.08 9.80
C GLY A 65 -3.58 6.25 9.58
N LYS A 66 -2.94 6.96 10.51
CA LYS A 66 -1.48 7.17 10.51
C LYS A 66 -0.81 6.07 11.31
N ILE A 67 0.36 5.62 10.85
CA ILE A 67 1.20 4.67 11.55
C ILE A 67 2.54 5.33 11.88
N ASP A 68 3.16 4.98 13.00
CA ASP A 68 4.56 5.32 13.24
C ASP A 68 5.39 4.09 12.84
N PRO A 69 6.14 4.11 11.73
CA PRO A 69 6.92 2.96 11.29
C PRO A 69 7.96 2.49 12.32
N GLN A 70 8.38 3.36 13.23
CA GLN A 70 9.35 3.02 14.27
C GLN A 70 8.69 2.48 15.55
N ASN A 71 7.39 2.67 15.72
CA ASN A 71 6.68 2.18 16.89
C ASN A 71 6.42 0.67 16.77
N LYS A 72 6.79 -0.08 17.80
CA LYS A 72 6.55 -1.52 17.88
C LYS A 72 5.06 -1.89 17.82
N ASP A 73 4.16 -0.98 18.15
CA ASP A 73 2.71 -1.21 18.03
C ASP A 73 2.29 -1.51 16.58
N VAL A 74 3.06 -1.04 15.58
CA VAL A 74 2.81 -1.36 14.16
C VAL A 74 2.96 -2.84 13.87
N LEU A 75 3.78 -3.57 14.64
CA LEU A 75 3.96 -5.02 14.50
C LEU A 75 2.67 -5.77 14.84
N THR A 76 1.92 -5.28 15.83
CA THR A 76 0.59 -5.81 16.17
C THR A 76 -0.38 -5.60 15.00
N LEU A 77 -0.34 -4.43 14.35
CA LEU A 77 -1.17 -4.18 13.17
C LEU A 77 -0.84 -5.17 12.05
N ILE A 78 0.45 -5.41 11.79
CA ILE A 78 0.90 -6.34 10.75
C ILE A 78 0.46 -7.79 11.02
N ALA A 79 0.49 -8.20 12.29
CA ALA A 79 0.12 -9.56 12.69
C ALA A 79 -1.40 -9.81 12.66
N GLU A 80 -2.21 -8.79 12.96
CA GLU A 80 -3.64 -9.00 13.25
C GLU A 80 -4.59 -8.40 12.22
N TYR A 81 -4.15 -7.50 11.35
CA TYR A 81 -5.01 -6.85 10.36
C TYR A 81 -4.76 -7.42 8.97
N LEU A 82 -5.82 -7.56 8.18
CA LEU A 82 -5.75 -7.90 6.76
C LEU A 82 -5.29 -6.69 5.95
N PHE A 83 -5.78 -5.51 6.30
CA PHE A 83 -5.48 -4.27 5.60
C PHE A 83 -4.98 -3.19 6.55
N ILE A 84 -3.89 -2.54 6.15
CA ILE A 84 -3.39 -1.30 6.77
C ILE A 84 -3.49 -0.19 5.72
N ASN A 85 -4.48 0.68 5.87
CA ASN A 85 -4.70 1.85 5.03
C ASN A 85 -4.05 3.09 5.65
N ILE A 86 -2.93 3.52 5.09
CA ILE A 86 -2.16 4.67 5.56
C ILE A 86 -2.76 5.95 4.97
N ASP A 87 -3.35 6.77 5.83
CA ASP A 87 -4.07 7.98 5.40
C ASP A 87 -3.21 9.26 5.49
N ASP A 88 -2.96 9.85 4.32
CA ASP A 88 -2.28 11.13 4.09
C ASP A 88 -0.92 11.30 4.80
N GLN A 89 -0.23 10.18 5.03
CA GLN A 89 1.04 10.18 5.74
C GLN A 89 2.25 10.09 4.81
N LEU A 90 2.13 9.45 3.64
CA LEU A 90 3.28 9.17 2.79
C LEU A 90 4.06 10.42 2.37
N LYS A 91 3.40 11.57 2.19
CA LYS A 91 4.03 12.84 1.84
C LYS A 91 4.85 13.46 2.98
N ALA A 92 4.53 13.14 4.22
CA ALA A 92 5.16 13.68 5.41
C ALA A 92 6.28 12.79 5.97
N LEU A 93 6.50 11.60 5.38
CA LEU A 93 7.55 10.70 5.81
C LEU A 93 8.92 11.28 5.45
N ASN A 94 9.81 11.29 6.44
CA ASN A 94 11.22 11.52 6.16
C ASN A 94 11.84 10.26 5.54
N LYS A 95 13.05 10.36 4.98
CA LYS A 95 13.74 9.25 4.32
C LYS A 95 13.93 8.01 5.24
N ARG A 96 14.09 8.23 6.55
CA ARG A 96 14.25 7.14 7.51
C ARG A 96 12.93 6.36 7.67
N ASP A 97 11.83 7.07 7.87
CA ASP A 97 10.50 6.46 8.05
C ASP A 97 10.00 5.83 6.75
N GLU A 98 10.34 6.40 5.59
CA GLU A 98 10.07 5.78 4.29
C GLU A 98 10.80 4.43 4.16
N ASN A 99 12.07 4.35 4.55
CA ASN A 99 12.83 3.11 4.53
C ASN A 99 12.30 2.08 5.53
N GLU A 100 11.88 2.52 6.71
CA GLU A 100 11.29 1.63 7.71
C GLU A 100 9.95 1.09 7.21
N LEU A 101 9.10 1.94 6.62
CA LEU A 101 7.85 1.49 5.99
C LEU A 101 8.10 0.46 4.89
N LYS A 102 9.12 0.67 4.04
CA LYS A 102 9.52 -0.31 3.01
C LYS A 102 9.93 -1.65 3.63
N ASN A 103 10.59 -1.65 4.79
CA ASN A 103 10.95 -2.87 5.51
C ASN A 103 9.69 -3.55 6.08
N LEU A 104 8.79 -2.79 6.70
CA LEU A 104 7.54 -3.30 7.25
C LEU A 104 6.68 -3.97 6.19
N ILE A 105 6.59 -3.40 4.98
CA ILE A 105 5.85 -4.00 3.84
C ILE A 105 6.39 -5.39 3.47
N THR A 106 7.69 -5.64 3.64
CA THR A 106 8.34 -6.87 3.14
C THR A 106 8.82 -7.82 4.22
N THR A 107 8.62 -7.50 5.50
CA THR A 107 9.10 -8.36 6.59
C THR A 107 8.35 -9.70 6.55
N PRO A 108 9.02 -10.86 6.57
CA PRO A 108 8.35 -12.15 6.41
C PRO A 108 7.46 -12.54 7.60
N ALA A 109 7.81 -12.06 8.79
CA ALA A 109 7.10 -12.29 10.03
C ALA A 109 7.40 -11.13 10.98
N VAL A 110 6.61 -11.02 12.05
CA VAL A 110 6.77 -10.01 13.08
C VAL A 110 6.92 -10.67 14.45
N LYS A 111 7.87 -10.17 15.24
CA LYS A 111 8.07 -10.61 16.63
C LYS A 111 7.58 -9.54 17.57
N TYR A 112 6.51 -9.83 18.30
CA TYR A 112 6.01 -8.90 19.31
C TYR A 112 5.46 -9.65 20.51
N ARG A 113 5.26 -8.91 21.59
CA ARG A 113 4.64 -9.39 22.82
C ARG A 113 3.29 -8.71 22.91
N ARG A 114 2.21 -9.48 22.88
CA ARG A 114 0.88 -8.93 23.07
C ARG A 114 0.78 -8.29 24.46
N PRO A 115 -0.11 -7.30 24.65
CA PRO A 115 -0.40 -6.80 25.99
C PRO A 115 -0.70 -7.97 26.93
N TYR A 116 -0.08 -7.94 28.12
CA TYR A 116 -0.21 -8.95 29.18
C TYR A 116 0.45 -10.32 28.94
N ASP A 117 1.02 -10.58 27.76
CA ASP A 117 1.82 -11.79 27.54
C ASP A 117 3.21 -11.67 28.18
N VAL A 118 3.74 -12.83 28.58
CA VAL A 118 5.05 -12.94 29.24
C VAL A 118 6.17 -13.04 28.21
N TYR A 119 5.92 -13.71 27.09
CA TYR A 119 6.93 -14.05 26.09
C TYR A 119 6.69 -13.32 24.77
N ILE A 120 7.78 -13.08 24.04
CA ILE A 120 7.72 -12.61 22.66
C ILE A 120 7.46 -13.82 21.78
N GLU A 121 6.44 -13.74 20.94
CA GLU A 121 6.11 -14.75 19.95
C GLU A 121 6.35 -14.20 18.54
N GLU A 122 6.53 -15.11 17.59
CA GLU A 122 6.63 -14.78 16.17
C GLU A 122 5.28 -15.05 15.52
N TYR A 123 4.78 -14.07 14.78
CA TYR A 123 3.51 -14.11 14.08
C TYR A 123 3.74 -13.86 12.59
N SER A 124 2.97 -14.54 11.75
CA SER A 124 3.00 -14.37 10.31
C SER A 124 2.61 -12.94 9.91
N HIS A 125 3.16 -12.47 8.80
CA HIS A 125 2.78 -11.18 8.23
C HIS A 125 1.41 -11.31 7.57
N LEU A 126 0.33 -10.91 8.25
CA LEU A 126 -1.02 -10.98 7.71
C LEU A 126 -1.36 -9.77 6.81
N ALA A 127 -0.89 -8.58 7.21
CA ALA A 127 -1.31 -7.33 6.60
C ALA A 127 -0.90 -7.15 5.13
N SER A 128 -1.79 -6.52 4.37
CA SER A 128 -1.46 -5.90 3.10
C SER A 128 -1.62 -4.40 3.20
N PHE A 129 -0.63 -3.67 2.67
CA PHE A 129 -0.57 -2.22 2.80
C PHE A 129 -1.27 -1.52 1.64
N MET A 130 -2.02 -0.48 1.96
CA MET A 130 -2.55 0.48 1.00
C MET A 130 -2.44 1.89 1.57
N ALA A 131 -2.48 2.90 0.70
CA ALA A 131 -2.33 4.27 1.15
C ALA A 131 -3.06 5.27 0.26
N SER A 132 -3.53 6.34 0.89
CA SER A 132 -4.02 7.55 0.24
C SER A 132 -3.05 8.70 0.51
N VAL A 133 -2.74 9.50 -0.50
CA VAL A 133 -1.89 10.68 -0.34
C VAL A 133 -2.38 11.87 -1.16
N ASN A 134 -2.27 13.06 -0.58
CA ASN A 134 -2.62 14.30 -1.26
C ASN A 134 -1.45 14.88 -2.06
N GLY A 135 -1.67 15.08 -3.35
CA GLY A 135 -0.66 15.52 -4.30
C GLY A 135 0.30 14.41 -4.71
N ASN A 136 1.14 14.74 -5.67
CA ASN A 136 1.89 13.73 -6.40
C ASN A 136 3.28 13.49 -5.79
N ASP A 137 3.90 14.48 -5.16
CA ASP A 137 5.27 14.39 -4.65
C ASP A 137 5.37 13.63 -3.30
N PHE A 138 5.35 12.30 -3.32
CA PHE A 138 5.48 11.47 -2.10
C PHE A 138 6.61 10.44 -2.14
N LEU A 139 7.13 10.09 -3.32
CA LEU A 139 8.27 9.18 -3.44
C LEU A 139 9.55 10.01 -3.46
N THR A 140 10.35 9.93 -2.39
CA THR A 140 11.62 10.67 -2.30
C THR A 140 12.80 9.90 -2.89
N ASP A 141 12.68 8.58 -3.04
CA ASP A 141 13.76 7.69 -3.47
C ASP A 141 13.38 6.87 -4.72
N PRO A 142 14.07 7.07 -5.86
CA PRO A 142 13.82 6.32 -7.09
C PRO A 142 14.15 4.82 -6.98
N THR A 143 15.03 4.39 -6.07
CA THR A 143 15.50 2.98 -5.98
C THR A 143 14.59 2.07 -5.14
N GLY A 144 13.80 2.62 -4.21
CA GLY A 144 12.86 1.88 -3.37
C GLY A 144 11.40 1.97 -3.80
N SER A 145 11.14 2.60 -4.95
CA SER A 145 9.82 2.89 -5.50
C SER A 145 8.98 1.64 -5.77
N ARG A 146 9.61 0.49 -6.07
CA ARG A 146 8.92 -0.73 -6.50
C ARG A 146 7.91 -1.33 -5.51
N ARG A 147 8.00 -0.96 -4.23
CA ARG A 147 7.08 -1.39 -3.18
C ARG A 147 5.81 -0.55 -3.15
N PHE A 148 5.74 0.55 -3.89
CA PHE A 148 4.57 1.42 -3.96
C PHE A 148 4.02 1.41 -5.39
N LEU A 149 2.72 1.19 -5.52
CA LEU A 149 2.01 1.17 -6.80
C LEU A 149 1.16 2.45 -6.90
N PRO A 150 1.74 3.59 -7.34
CA PRO A 150 1.03 4.87 -7.40
C PRO A 150 0.03 4.91 -8.57
N PHE A 151 -1.19 5.31 -8.26
CA PHE A 151 -2.22 5.64 -9.25
C PHE A 151 -2.87 7.00 -8.92
N GLU A 152 -2.69 7.96 -9.83
CA GLU A 152 -3.33 9.28 -9.72
C GLU A 152 -4.82 9.17 -10.07
N VAL A 153 -5.64 9.43 -9.07
CA VAL A 153 -7.09 9.39 -9.14
C VAL A 153 -7.61 10.69 -9.75
N ILE A 154 -8.28 10.56 -10.90
CA ILE A 154 -8.98 11.67 -11.56
C ILE A 154 -10.36 11.85 -10.93
N SER A 155 -11.09 10.74 -10.74
CA SER A 155 -12.42 10.76 -10.11
C SER A 155 -12.82 9.38 -9.58
N ILE A 156 -13.56 9.40 -8.47
CA ILE A 156 -14.18 8.22 -7.87
C ILE A 156 -15.68 8.44 -7.86
N ASP A 157 -16.40 7.50 -8.46
CA ASP A 157 -17.84 7.36 -8.29
C ASP A 157 -18.08 6.37 -7.14
N MET A 158 -18.47 6.90 -5.99
CA MET A 158 -18.71 6.10 -4.78
C MET A 158 -20.02 5.31 -4.83
N GLU A 159 -21.00 5.71 -5.63
CA GLU A 159 -22.24 4.94 -5.77
C GLU A 159 -21.95 3.67 -6.56
N SER A 160 -21.26 3.81 -7.69
CA SER A 160 -20.79 2.67 -8.48
C SER A 160 -19.85 1.76 -7.67
N ALA A 161 -18.95 2.33 -6.86
CA ALA A 161 -18.07 1.54 -6.01
C ALA A 161 -18.86 0.69 -5.00
N LYS A 162 -19.82 1.30 -4.31
CA LYS A 162 -20.68 0.62 -3.31
C LYS A 162 -21.59 -0.45 -3.89
N ALA A 163 -21.90 -0.37 -5.18
CA ALA A 163 -22.69 -1.38 -5.87
C ALA A 163 -21.90 -2.67 -6.14
N VAL A 164 -20.56 -2.63 -6.10
CA VAL A 164 -19.72 -3.81 -6.28
C VAL A 164 -19.71 -4.64 -5.00
N ASN A 165 -20.09 -5.90 -5.11
CA ASN A 165 -20.02 -6.83 -3.99
C ASN A 165 -18.59 -7.36 -3.82
N MET A 166 -17.90 -6.93 -2.77
CA MET A 166 -16.52 -7.37 -2.49
C MET A 166 -16.43 -8.87 -2.18
N ASP A 167 -17.45 -9.51 -1.62
CA ASP A 167 -17.40 -10.97 -1.40
C ASP A 167 -17.30 -11.72 -2.75
N ASN A 168 -18.00 -11.23 -3.79
CA ASN A 168 -17.89 -11.79 -5.14
C ASN A 168 -16.53 -11.51 -5.76
N VAL A 169 -15.99 -10.29 -5.56
CA VAL A 169 -14.64 -9.94 -6.03
C VAL A 169 -13.62 -10.88 -5.40
N PHE A 170 -13.61 -11.04 -4.08
CA PHE A 170 -12.67 -11.93 -3.40
C PHE A 170 -12.87 -13.40 -3.75
N SER A 171 -14.09 -13.83 -4.10
CA SER A 171 -14.33 -15.18 -4.64
C SER A 171 -13.62 -15.39 -5.98
N GLU A 172 -13.65 -14.40 -6.88
CA GLU A 172 -12.93 -14.44 -8.15
C GLU A 172 -11.42 -14.35 -7.95
N ILE A 173 -10.96 -13.49 -7.05
CA ILE A 173 -9.53 -13.37 -6.70
C ILE A 173 -8.99 -14.67 -6.10
N LEU A 174 -9.75 -15.33 -5.23
CA LEU A 174 -9.39 -16.64 -4.70
C LEU A 174 -9.29 -17.69 -5.80
N TRP A 175 -10.26 -17.71 -6.72
CA TRP A 175 -10.22 -18.60 -7.88
C TRP A 175 -8.97 -18.37 -8.74
N LEU A 176 -8.61 -17.11 -9.03
CA LEU A 176 -7.39 -16.77 -9.77
C LEU A 176 -6.13 -17.27 -9.03
N TYR A 177 -6.08 -17.08 -7.72
CA TYR A 177 -4.99 -17.55 -6.89
C TYR A 177 -4.83 -19.08 -6.94
N GLU A 178 -5.93 -19.83 -6.82
CA GLU A 178 -5.95 -21.31 -6.91
C GLU A 178 -5.54 -21.84 -8.29
N HIS A 179 -5.68 -21.02 -9.34
CA HIS A 179 -5.29 -21.35 -10.72
C HIS A 179 -3.92 -20.75 -11.10
N GLU A 180 -3.05 -20.52 -10.11
CA GLU A 180 -1.65 -20.09 -10.28
C GLU A 180 -1.50 -18.78 -11.07
N PHE A 181 -2.45 -17.86 -10.93
CA PHE A 181 -2.35 -16.54 -11.55
C PHE A 181 -1.06 -15.82 -11.13
N CYS A 182 -0.31 -15.30 -12.10
CA CYS A 182 0.93 -14.58 -11.86
C CYS A 182 0.65 -13.19 -11.27
N TYR A 183 0.77 -13.09 -9.95
CA TYR A 183 0.54 -11.84 -9.19
C TYR A 183 1.81 -11.09 -8.80
N TRP A 184 2.99 -11.69 -9.00
CA TRP A 184 4.25 -10.97 -8.78
C TRP A 184 4.50 -9.95 -9.90
N PHE A 185 5.01 -8.79 -9.50
CA PHE A 185 5.36 -7.73 -10.44
C PHE A 185 6.78 -7.94 -10.95
N ASN A 186 6.99 -7.79 -12.25
CA ASN A 186 8.33 -7.76 -12.84
C ASN A 186 8.95 -6.36 -12.71
N ASP A 187 10.27 -6.29 -12.58
CA ASP A 187 10.95 -4.99 -12.42
C ASP A 187 10.63 -4.04 -13.58
N ALA A 188 10.57 -4.55 -14.82
CA ALA A 188 10.23 -3.76 -16.00
C ALA A 188 8.83 -3.13 -15.97
N GLY A 189 7.81 -3.85 -15.49
CA GLY A 189 6.45 -3.32 -15.39
C GLY A 189 6.32 -2.28 -14.29
N ILE A 190 7.01 -2.46 -13.17
CA ILE A 190 7.02 -1.47 -12.09
C ILE A 190 7.77 -0.20 -12.54
N GLU A 191 8.91 -0.36 -13.21
CA GLU A 191 9.63 0.76 -13.81
C GLU A 191 8.77 1.52 -14.84
N GLU A 192 8.01 0.83 -15.68
CA GLU A 192 7.07 1.46 -16.62
C GLU A 192 5.99 2.27 -15.87
N LEU A 193 5.39 1.67 -14.83
CA LEU A 193 4.44 2.37 -13.97
C LEU A 193 5.08 3.63 -13.40
N HIS A 194 6.29 3.55 -12.85
CA HIS A 194 7.05 4.67 -12.29
C HIS A 194 7.47 5.71 -13.34
N ALA A 195 7.77 5.29 -14.57
CA ALA A 195 8.17 6.17 -15.66
C ALA A 195 6.99 7.01 -16.19
N GLY A 196 5.79 6.43 -16.29
CA GLY A 196 4.54 7.18 -16.51
C GLY A 196 4.18 8.07 -15.30
N SER A 197 4.66 7.66 -14.13
CA SER A 197 4.51 8.28 -12.82
C SER A 197 5.65 9.26 -12.47
N ARG A 198 6.44 9.73 -13.45
CA ARG A 198 7.54 10.70 -13.23
C ARG A 198 7.12 12.00 -12.52
N ARG A 199 5.82 12.27 -12.44
CA ARG A 199 5.22 13.36 -11.66
C ARG A 199 5.20 13.15 -10.14
N PHE A 200 5.51 11.95 -9.63
CA PHE A 200 5.46 11.67 -8.18
C PHE A 200 6.83 11.74 -7.47
N HIS A 201 7.90 12.02 -8.21
CA HIS A 201 9.24 12.15 -7.64
C HIS A 201 9.45 13.57 -7.13
N VAL A 202 9.82 13.70 -5.86
CA VAL A 202 10.21 14.99 -5.29
C VAL A 202 11.44 15.52 -6.05
N GLN A 203 11.30 16.63 -6.77
CA GLN A 203 12.47 17.35 -7.28
C GLN A 203 13.24 17.91 -6.09
N THR A 204 14.38 17.30 -5.75
CA THR A 204 15.29 17.90 -4.79
C THR A 204 15.87 19.16 -5.43
N ILE A 205 15.34 20.33 -5.08
CA ILE A 205 16.00 21.60 -5.42
C ILE A 205 17.27 21.65 -4.57
N ASN A 206 18.41 21.36 -5.20
CA ASN A 206 19.71 21.67 -4.62
C ASN A 206 19.81 23.20 -4.48
N LEU A 207 19.40 23.73 -3.32
CA LEU A 207 19.75 25.07 -2.88
C LEU A 207 21.24 25.09 -2.56
N SER A 208 22.07 25.12 -3.60
CA SER A 208 23.48 25.50 -3.48
C SER A 208 23.55 26.96 -3.03
N SER A 209 23.59 27.13 -1.70
CA SER A 209 24.35 28.14 -0.97
C SER A 209 24.90 29.30 -1.82
N THR A 210 24.05 30.26 -2.14
CA THR A 210 24.52 31.59 -2.57
C THR A 210 24.88 32.39 -1.32
N LYS A 211 25.97 32.02 -0.63
CA LYS A 211 26.70 32.99 0.20
C LYS A 211 27.49 33.87 -0.77
N LYS A 212 26.85 34.94 -1.25
CA LYS A 212 27.55 36.07 -1.87
C LYS A 212 28.51 36.64 -0.83
N ARG A 213 29.77 36.71 -1.24
CA ARG A 213 30.79 37.60 -0.68
C ARG A 213 30.27 39.04 -0.79
N GLU A 214 30.32 39.76 0.32
CA GLU A 214 30.75 41.16 0.44
C GLU A 214 31.00 41.46 1.91
#